data_AF-A0A447QXW2-F1
#
_entry.id   AF-A0A447QXW2-F1
#
_cell.length_a   1.000
_cell.length_b   1.000
_cell.length_c   1.000
_cell.angle_alpha   90.00
_cell.angle_beta   90.00
_cell.angle_gamma   90.00
#
_symmetry.space_group_name_H-M   'P 1'
#
loop_
_entity.id
_entity.type
_entity.pdbx_description
1 polymer ?
#
loop_
_entity_poly.entity_id
_entity_poly.type
_entity_poly.pdbx_seq_one_letter_code
_entity_poly.pdbx_strand_id
1 'polypeptide(L)'
;MANGIQYVRTHVDVSDPTLTALKAMLEVSRSCAMGRPANRRLPQEGILSYPNGEALLEEAVRLGADVIGAIPHFEFTREYGVESLHKTFALAQKYDRLIDVHCDEIDDEQSRFVETVAALAHRDGMGARVTASHTTAMHSYNGAYASRLFRLLKMSGINFIANPLVNIHLQGRFDTYPKRRGVTA
;
A
#
# COMPACT_ATOMS: atom_id res chain seq x y z
N MET A 1 3.89 -18.44 15.91
CA MET A 1 3.70 -19.91 15.86
C MET A 1 2.50 -20.42 16.66
N ALA A 2 2.20 -19.87 17.84
CA ALA A 2 1.09 -20.34 18.69
C ALA A 2 -0.28 -20.45 18.00
N ASN A 3 -0.54 -19.65 16.95
CA ASN A 3 -1.79 -19.67 16.17
C ASN A 3 -1.62 -20.24 14.75
N GLY A 4 -0.56 -21.00 14.48
CA GLY A 4 -0.37 -21.69 13.19
C GLY A 4 0.08 -20.84 11.99
N ILE A 5 0.29 -19.53 12.16
CA ILE A 5 0.79 -18.63 11.08
C ILE A 5 2.23 -18.99 10.72
N GLN A 6 2.50 -19.22 9.43
CA GLN A 6 3.83 -19.58 8.89
C GLN A 6 4.38 -18.59 7.85
N TYR A 7 3.53 -17.74 7.26
CA TYR A 7 3.91 -16.72 6.29
C TYR A 7 3.47 -15.35 6.79
N VAL A 8 4.36 -14.37 6.73
CA VAL A 8 4.10 -13.00 7.19
C VAL A 8 4.65 -12.02 6.17
N ARG A 9 3.83 -11.01 5.84
CA ARG A 9 4.27 -9.78 5.19
C ARG A 9 4.15 -8.67 6.22
N THR A 10 5.23 -7.94 6.44
CA THR A 10 5.28 -6.86 7.44
C THR A 10 5.64 -5.54 6.77
N HIS A 11 5.03 -4.46 7.22
CA HIS A 11 5.39 -3.11 6.82
C HIS A 11 6.40 -2.54 7.79
N VAL A 12 7.41 -1.89 7.24
CA VAL A 12 8.40 -1.15 8.02
C VAL A 12 8.44 0.25 7.46
N ASP A 13 8.32 1.22 8.36
CA ASP A 13 8.45 2.62 8.01
C ASP A 13 9.87 2.94 7.54
N VAL A 14 9.97 3.67 6.43
CA VAL A 14 11.23 4.12 5.82
C VAL A 14 11.32 5.64 5.73
N SER A 15 10.34 6.36 6.27
CA SER A 15 10.41 7.80 6.52
C SER A 15 11.33 8.12 7.72
N ASP A 16 12.52 7.50 7.73
CA ASP A 16 13.56 7.61 8.77
C ASP A 16 14.94 7.64 8.08
N PRO A 17 15.70 8.74 8.19
CA PRO A 17 17.03 8.86 7.58
C PRO A 17 18.03 7.78 8.01
N THR A 18 17.84 7.20 9.19
CA THR A 18 18.73 6.16 9.73
C THR A 18 18.32 4.75 9.30
N LEU A 19 17.09 4.59 8.81
CA LEU A 19 16.48 3.31 8.45
C LEU A 19 16.65 2.27 9.57
N THR A 20 16.46 2.69 10.82
CA THR A 20 16.78 1.86 11.99
C THR A 20 15.84 0.66 12.09
N ALA A 21 14.53 0.89 11.98
CA ALA A 21 13.52 -0.17 12.00
C ALA A 21 13.72 -1.16 10.84
N LEU A 22 14.11 -0.66 9.66
CA LEU A 22 14.44 -1.46 8.50
C LEU A 22 15.56 -2.45 8.79
N LYS A 23 16.71 -1.95 9.27
CA LYS A 23 17.89 -2.77 9.54
C LYS A 23 17.58 -3.85 10.57
N ALA A 24 16.90 -3.48 11.65
CA ALA A 24 16.45 -4.42 12.68
C ALA A 24 15.53 -5.52 12.09
N MET A 25 14.57 -5.14 11.25
CA MET A 25 13.65 -6.13 10.64
C MET A 25 14.31 -7.03 9.60
N LEU A 26 15.39 -6.58 8.96
CA LEU A 26 16.20 -7.44 8.10
C LEU A 26 16.97 -8.50 8.91
N GLU A 27 17.51 -8.13 10.07
CA GLU A 27 18.15 -9.08 10.99
C GLU A 27 17.14 -10.10 11.56
N VAL A 28 15.95 -9.64 11.96
CA VAL A 28 14.86 -10.52 12.39
C VAL A 28 14.44 -11.46 11.26
N SER A 29 14.29 -10.97 10.03
CA SER A 29 13.89 -11.79 8.89
C SER A 29 14.92 -12.89 8.57
N ARG A 30 16.22 -12.62 8.75
CA ARG A 30 17.29 -13.62 8.56
C ARG A 30 17.33 -14.69 9.67
N SER A 31 16.95 -14.34 10.89
CA SER A 31 16.97 -15.24 12.05
C SER A 31 15.65 -15.97 12.28
N CYS A 32 14.57 -15.57 11.60
CA CYS A 32 13.26 -16.17 11.78
C CYS A 32 13.17 -17.53 11.05
N ALA A 33 12.78 -18.59 11.78
CA ALA A 33 12.56 -19.93 11.22
C ALA A 33 11.26 -20.05 10.39
N MET A 34 10.47 -18.98 10.31
CA MET A 34 9.27 -18.91 9.47
C MET A 34 9.67 -18.79 7.99
N GLY A 35 8.74 -19.10 7.06
CA GLY A 35 8.95 -18.75 5.66
C GLY A 35 9.34 -17.27 5.57
N ARG A 36 10.44 -16.98 4.87
CA ARG A 36 11.16 -15.68 4.94
C ARG A 36 10.16 -14.51 4.93
N PRO A 37 10.05 -13.71 6.01
CA PRO A 37 9.10 -12.62 6.07
C PRO A 37 9.29 -11.68 4.88
N ALA A 38 8.23 -11.50 4.08
CA ALA A 38 8.26 -10.55 2.98
C ALA A 38 8.21 -9.14 3.58
N ASN A 39 9.34 -8.47 3.54
CA ASN A 39 9.47 -7.16 4.14
C ASN A 39 9.01 -6.08 3.15
N ARG A 40 7.88 -5.45 3.46
CA ARG A 40 7.30 -4.33 2.73
C ARG A 40 7.74 -3.01 3.34
N ARG A 41 8.08 -2.03 2.50
CA ARG A 41 8.48 -0.69 2.97
C ARG A 41 7.34 0.27 2.75
N LEU A 42 6.90 0.92 3.82
CA LEU A 42 5.89 1.95 3.72
C LEU A 42 6.56 3.28 4.00
N PRO A 43 6.59 4.23 3.06
CA PRO A 43 6.91 5.61 3.38
C PRO A 43 5.71 6.19 4.15
N GLN A 44 5.67 6.03 5.47
CA GLN A 44 4.47 6.32 6.27
C GLN A 44 4.08 7.80 6.20
N GLU A 45 5.06 8.69 5.99
CA GLU A 45 4.87 10.13 5.82
C GLU A 45 4.84 10.57 4.33
N GLY A 46 4.69 9.63 3.39
CA GLY A 46 4.68 9.91 1.95
C GLY A 46 6.07 9.90 1.30
N ILE A 47 6.11 9.59 0.00
CA ILE A 47 7.32 9.57 -0.83
C ILE A 47 7.73 11.00 -1.19
N LEU A 48 6.75 11.84 -1.54
CA LEU A 48 6.98 13.21 -2.02
C LEU A 48 6.75 14.25 -0.92
N SER A 49 6.06 13.85 0.14
CA SER A 49 5.74 14.71 1.27
C SER A 49 6.79 14.64 2.39
N TYR A 50 7.71 13.67 2.35
CA TYR A 50 8.82 13.53 3.31
C TYR A 50 10.17 13.94 2.71
N PRO A 51 11.04 14.66 3.46
CA PRO A 51 12.38 15.02 2.99
C PRO A 51 13.20 13.79 2.55
N ASN A 52 13.69 13.81 1.31
CA ASN A 52 14.43 12.70 0.69
C ASN A 52 13.66 11.36 0.62
N GLY A 53 12.33 11.37 0.66
CA GLY A 53 11.52 10.14 0.70
C GLY A 53 11.78 9.16 -0.45
N GLU A 54 11.95 9.66 -1.68
CA GLU A 54 12.30 8.81 -2.84
C GLU A 54 13.67 8.14 -2.69
N ALA A 55 14.68 8.88 -2.23
CA ALA A 55 16.02 8.34 -2.02
C ALA A 55 16.03 7.31 -0.87
N LEU A 56 15.29 7.56 0.21
CA LEU A 56 15.14 6.61 1.32
C LEU A 56 14.43 5.33 0.88
N LEU A 57 13.39 5.45 0.05
CA LEU A 57 12.69 4.28 -0.48
C LEU A 57 13.62 3.44 -1.38
N GLU A 58 14.38 4.07 -2.28
CA GLU A 58 15.35 3.36 -3.13
C GLU A 58 16.45 2.71 -2.30
N GLU A 59 16.99 3.40 -1.29
CA GLU A 59 18.00 2.84 -0.39
C GLU A 59 17.44 1.64 0.39
N ALA A 60 16.20 1.71 0.86
CA ALA A 60 15.55 0.60 1.53
C ALA A 60 15.43 -0.65 0.63
N VAL A 61 15.20 -0.45 -0.68
CA VAL A 61 15.20 -1.53 -1.68
C VAL A 61 16.59 -2.11 -1.86
N ARG A 62 17.63 -1.26 -1.96
CA ARG A 62 19.03 -1.71 -2.07
C ARG A 62 19.49 -2.52 -0.86
N LEU A 63 19.05 -2.16 0.34
CA LEU A 63 19.34 -2.89 1.58
C LEU A 63 18.64 -4.25 1.67
N GLY A 64 17.68 -4.54 0.79
CA GLY A 64 17.05 -5.85 0.67
C GLY A 64 15.56 -5.89 1.00
N ALA A 65 14.81 -4.80 0.79
CA ALA A 65 13.36 -4.88 0.79
C ALA A 65 12.83 -5.76 -0.35
N ASP A 66 11.84 -6.61 -0.05
CA ASP A 66 11.24 -7.53 -1.02
C ASP A 66 9.99 -6.92 -1.69
N VAL A 67 9.31 -5.99 -1.01
CA VAL A 67 8.08 -5.36 -1.46
C VAL A 67 8.16 -3.85 -1.29
N ILE A 68 7.80 -3.10 -2.33
CA ILE A 68 7.76 -1.63 -2.33
C ILE A 68 6.34 -1.18 -2.02
N GLY A 69 6.19 -0.22 -1.12
CA GLY A 69 4.91 0.37 -0.78
C GLY A 69 4.85 1.88 -1.00
N ALA A 70 3.63 2.38 -0.89
CA ALA A 70 3.28 3.79 -1.01
C ALA A 70 2.01 4.05 -0.17
N ILE A 71 1.75 5.32 0.14
CA ILE A 71 0.55 5.80 0.86
C ILE A 71 -0.06 7.01 0.13
N PRO A 72 -0.53 6.84 -1.12
CA PRO A 72 -0.85 7.97 -2.01
C PRO A 72 -1.94 8.91 -1.46
N HIS A 73 -2.86 8.39 -0.64
CA HIS A 73 -3.93 9.17 -0.02
C HIS A 73 -3.47 10.09 1.12
N PHE A 74 -2.21 9.95 1.55
CA PHE A 74 -1.61 10.77 2.60
C PHE A 74 -0.58 11.78 2.06
N GLU A 75 -0.27 11.72 0.76
CA GLU A 75 0.54 12.76 0.12
C GLU A 75 -0.20 14.11 0.16
N PHE A 76 0.55 15.22 0.22
CA PHE A 76 -0.03 16.55 0.38
C PHE A 76 -1.00 16.98 -0.73
N THR A 77 -0.83 16.44 -1.95
CA THR A 77 -1.69 16.76 -3.08
C THR A 77 -2.09 15.50 -3.84
N ARG A 78 -3.19 15.58 -4.58
CA ARG A 78 -3.61 14.50 -5.49
C ARG A 78 -2.51 14.17 -6.49
N GLU A 79 -1.87 15.20 -7.03
CA GLU A 79 -0.80 15.07 -8.02
C GLU A 79 0.40 14.32 -7.43
N TYR A 80 0.78 14.63 -6.18
CA TYR A 80 1.82 13.90 -5.47
C TYR A 80 1.41 12.43 -5.21
N GLY A 81 0.16 12.18 -4.84
CA GLY A 81 -0.38 10.82 -4.70
C GLY A 81 -0.31 10.01 -6.00
N VAL A 82 -0.56 10.63 -7.15
CA VAL A 82 -0.41 9.96 -8.46
C VAL A 82 1.06 9.75 -8.81
N GLU A 83 1.90 10.76 -8.63
CA GLU A 83 3.33 10.69 -8.95
C GLU A 83 4.07 9.67 -8.06
N SER A 84 3.73 9.58 -6.78
CA SER A 84 4.31 8.61 -5.85
C SER A 84 4.04 7.16 -6.30
N LEU A 85 2.87 6.90 -6.88
CA LEU A 85 2.57 5.61 -7.50
C LEU A 85 3.42 5.34 -8.75
N HIS A 86 3.59 6.33 -9.64
CA HIS A 86 4.48 6.18 -10.79
C HIS A 86 5.92 5.85 -10.38
N LYS A 87 6.45 6.54 -9.36
CA LYS A 87 7.78 6.28 -8.80
C LYS A 87 7.87 4.88 -8.19
N THR A 88 6.83 4.45 -7.46
CA THR A 88 6.74 3.10 -6.89
C THR A 88 6.80 2.01 -7.97
N PHE A 89 6.01 2.16 -9.05
CA PHE A 89 6.01 1.21 -10.16
C PHE A 89 7.33 1.19 -10.93
N ALA A 90 7.95 2.36 -11.16
CA ALA A 90 9.25 2.45 -11.80
C ALA A 90 10.34 1.75 -10.98
N LEU A 91 10.35 1.98 -9.66
CA LEU A 91 11.32 1.37 -8.75
C LEU A 91 11.12 -0.16 -8.67
N ALA A 92 9.87 -0.63 -8.65
CA ALA A 92 9.55 -2.05 -8.62
C ALA A 92 10.01 -2.77 -9.89
N GLN A 93 9.86 -2.14 -11.06
CA GLN A 93 10.37 -2.67 -12.33
C GLN A 93 11.91 -2.68 -12.35
N LYS A 94 12.54 -1.59 -11.91
CA LYS A 94 14.00 -1.45 -11.87
C LYS A 94 14.67 -2.54 -11.01
N TYR A 95 14.07 -2.90 -9.88
CA TYR A 95 14.65 -3.82 -8.90
C TYR A 95 13.97 -5.18 -8.83
N ASP A 96 13.05 -5.47 -9.76
CA ASP A 96 12.25 -6.71 -9.81
C ASP A 96 11.56 -7.04 -8.48
N ARG A 97 10.80 -6.08 -7.93
CA ARG A 97 10.12 -6.22 -6.62
C ARG A 97 8.61 -6.30 -6.74
N LEU A 98 7.98 -6.85 -5.70
CA LEU A 98 6.54 -6.80 -5.55
C LEU A 98 6.11 -5.38 -5.15
N ILE A 99 4.87 -5.02 -5.46
CA ILE A 99 4.26 -3.77 -5.03
C ILE A 99 3.12 -4.09 -4.09
N ASP A 100 3.02 -3.33 -3.02
CA ASP A 100 1.86 -3.42 -2.18
C ASP A 100 1.61 -2.02 -1.58
N VAL A 101 0.46 -1.41 -1.86
CA VAL A 101 0.14 0.00 -1.54
C VAL A 101 -0.83 0.10 -0.35
N HIS A 102 -0.60 1.01 0.60
CA HIS A 102 -1.63 1.45 1.54
C HIS A 102 -2.57 2.39 0.77
N CYS A 103 -3.60 1.81 0.16
CA CYS A 103 -4.39 2.50 -0.85
C CYS A 103 -5.69 2.97 -0.21
N ASP A 104 -5.98 4.27 -0.35
CA ASP A 104 -7.26 4.87 0.02
C ASP A 104 -7.80 4.45 1.40
N GLU A 105 -6.95 4.45 2.46
CA GLU A 105 -7.35 4.13 3.84
C GLU A 105 -7.96 5.36 4.54
N ILE A 106 -8.98 5.94 3.90
CA ILE A 106 -9.69 7.15 4.35
C ILE A 106 -11.15 7.10 3.88
N ASP A 107 -12.05 7.80 4.59
CA ASP A 107 -13.48 7.83 4.27
C ASP A 107 -13.87 8.79 3.13
N ASP A 108 -12.91 9.50 2.53
CA ASP A 108 -13.15 10.43 1.42
C ASP A 108 -13.42 9.68 0.10
N GLU A 109 -14.61 9.87 -0.48
CA GLU A 109 -15.02 9.26 -1.74
C GLU A 109 -14.22 9.72 -2.99
N GLN A 110 -13.44 10.80 -2.85
CA GLN A 110 -12.54 11.30 -3.89
C GLN A 110 -11.14 10.69 -3.81
N SER A 111 -10.82 9.97 -2.72
CA SER A 111 -9.59 9.18 -2.59
C SER A 111 -9.67 7.95 -3.48
N ARG A 112 -9.17 8.09 -4.72
CA ARG A 112 -9.37 7.15 -5.84
C ARG A 112 -8.05 6.62 -6.40
N PHE A 113 -7.01 6.52 -5.57
CA PHE A 113 -5.69 6.12 -6.04
C PHE A 113 -5.64 4.64 -6.47
N VAL A 114 -6.57 3.80 -6.00
CA VAL A 114 -6.71 2.41 -6.44
C VAL A 114 -6.94 2.30 -7.96
N GLU A 115 -7.59 3.29 -8.58
CA GLU A 115 -7.74 3.36 -10.03
C GLU A 115 -6.38 3.50 -10.72
N THR A 116 -5.54 4.41 -10.23
CA THR A 116 -4.16 4.60 -10.74
C THR A 116 -3.32 3.34 -10.53
N VAL A 117 -3.41 2.70 -9.36
CA VAL A 117 -2.70 1.43 -9.08
C VAL A 117 -3.13 0.36 -10.08
N ALA A 118 -4.43 0.17 -10.29
CA ALA A 118 -4.94 -0.84 -11.21
C ALA A 118 -4.59 -0.54 -12.67
N ALA A 119 -4.66 0.72 -13.09
CA ALA A 119 -4.29 1.14 -14.44
C ALA A 119 -2.80 0.89 -14.73
N LEU A 120 -1.91 1.24 -13.80
CA LEU A 120 -0.48 0.98 -13.93
C LEU A 120 -0.18 -0.51 -13.95
N ALA A 121 -0.80 -1.29 -13.06
CA ALA A 121 -0.62 -2.74 -13.03
C ALA A 121 -1.10 -3.43 -14.31
N HIS A 122 -2.22 -2.96 -14.89
CA HIS A 122 -2.72 -3.47 -16.16
C HIS A 122 -1.79 -3.10 -17.33
N ARG A 123 -1.38 -1.82 -17.41
CA ARG A 123 -0.48 -1.31 -18.46
C ARG A 123 0.84 -2.07 -18.49
N ASP A 124 1.43 -2.31 -17.32
CA ASP A 124 2.76 -2.90 -17.19
C ASP A 124 2.72 -4.43 -17.09
N GLY A 125 1.54 -5.05 -17.17
CA GLY A 125 1.39 -6.51 -17.03
C GLY A 125 1.81 -7.05 -15.66
N MET A 126 1.77 -6.22 -14.62
CA MET A 126 2.28 -6.52 -13.28
C MET A 126 1.22 -7.00 -12.29
N GLY A 127 -0.04 -7.18 -12.71
CA GLY A 127 -1.20 -7.52 -11.87
C GLY A 127 -0.92 -8.43 -10.67
N ALA A 128 -0.46 -9.65 -10.93
CA ALA A 128 -0.20 -10.66 -9.91
C ALA A 128 0.85 -10.26 -8.86
N ARG A 129 1.67 -9.24 -9.15
CA ARG A 129 2.73 -8.70 -8.29
C ARG A 129 2.32 -7.45 -7.51
N VAL A 130 1.12 -6.94 -7.75
CA VAL A 130 0.60 -5.72 -7.13
C VAL A 130 -0.51 -6.07 -6.17
N THR A 131 -0.50 -5.44 -5.00
CA THR A 131 -1.55 -5.55 -4.00
C THR A 131 -2.00 -4.16 -3.55
N ALA A 132 -3.31 -3.96 -3.40
CA ALA A 132 -3.90 -2.79 -2.79
C ALA A 132 -4.42 -3.18 -1.40
N SER A 133 -3.81 -2.63 -0.35
CA SER A 133 -4.25 -2.85 1.03
C SER A 133 -5.24 -1.76 1.45
N HIS A 134 -6.21 -2.14 2.28
CA HIS A 134 -7.26 -1.31 2.86
C HIS A 134 -8.35 -0.89 1.88
N THR A 135 -8.09 0.06 0.99
CA THR A 135 -9.08 0.59 0.03
C THR A 135 -10.43 0.90 0.67
N THR A 136 -10.41 1.51 1.87
CA THR A 136 -11.62 1.75 2.68
C THR A 136 -12.52 2.80 2.04
N ALA A 137 -11.93 3.75 1.30
CA ALA A 137 -12.67 4.73 0.50
C ALA A 137 -13.65 4.08 -0.49
N MET A 138 -13.38 2.83 -0.92
CA MET A 138 -14.24 2.11 -1.85
C MET A 138 -15.65 1.87 -1.31
N HIS A 139 -15.79 1.75 0.02
CA HIS A 139 -17.09 1.70 0.69
C HIS A 139 -17.92 2.99 0.47
N SER A 140 -17.25 4.11 0.19
CA SER A 140 -17.85 5.44 0.09
C SER A 140 -18.01 5.91 -1.36
N TYR A 141 -17.54 5.14 -2.35
CA TYR A 141 -17.65 5.52 -3.75
C TYR A 141 -19.09 5.51 -4.26
N ASN A 142 -19.40 6.44 -5.17
CA ASN A 142 -20.65 6.38 -5.92
C ASN A 142 -20.70 5.13 -6.82
N GLY A 143 -21.91 4.58 -7.00
CA GLY A 143 -22.10 3.29 -7.68
C GLY A 143 -21.68 3.27 -9.15
N ALA A 144 -21.87 4.37 -9.88
CA ALA A 144 -21.47 4.46 -11.29
C ALA A 144 -19.94 4.40 -11.45
N TYR A 145 -19.22 5.12 -10.57
CA TYR A 145 -17.77 5.06 -10.50
C TYR A 145 -17.30 3.66 -10.12
N ALA A 146 -17.82 3.09 -9.03
CA ALA A 146 -17.45 1.76 -8.55
C ALA A 146 -17.66 0.69 -9.63
N SER A 147 -18.81 0.67 -10.31
CA SER A 147 -19.10 -0.29 -11.38
C SER A 147 -18.06 -0.27 -12.50
N ARG A 148 -17.68 0.93 -12.97
CA ARG A 148 -16.62 1.11 -13.97
C ARG A 148 -15.24 0.72 -13.43
N LEU A 149 -14.95 1.02 -12.16
CA LEU A 149 -13.71 0.64 -11.49
C LEU A 149 -13.57 -0.89 -11.41
N PHE A 150 -14.61 -1.64 -11.01
CA PHE A 150 -14.56 -3.11 -10.92
C PHE A 150 -14.14 -3.79 -12.22
N ARG A 151 -14.53 -3.24 -13.38
CA ARG A 151 -14.03 -3.71 -14.69
C ARG A 151 -12.51 -3.56 -14.80
N LEU A 152 -11.97 -2.40 -14.43
CA LEU A 152 -10.52 -2.17 -14.44
C LEU A 152 -9.79 -3.07 -13.44
N LEU A 153 -10.33 -3.23 -12.21
CA LEU A 153 -9.76 -4.12 -11.20
C LEU A 153 -9.68 -5.58 -11.68
N LYS A 154 -10.72 -6.04 -12.39
CA LYS A 154 -10.72 -7.38 -12.97
C LYS A 154 -9.69 -7.54 -14.08
N MET A 155 -9.51 -6.52 -14.91
CA MET A 155 -8.53 -6.51 -16.01
C MET A 155 -7.09 -6.39 -15.51
N SER A 156 -6.86 -5.64 -14.43
CA SER A 156 -5.52 -5.43 -13.87
C SER A 156 -5.01 -6.67 -13.16
N GLY A 157 -5.89 -7.48 -12.57
CA GLY A 157 -5.51 -8.70 -11.85
C GLY A 157 -4.72 -8.45 -10.57
N ILE A 158 -4.86 -7.25 -9.99
CA ILE A 158 -4.23 -6.92 -8.70
C ILE A 158 -4.90 -7.66 -7.54
N ASN A 159 -4.17 -7.80 -6.44
CA ASN A 159 -4.66 -8.43 -5.22
C ASN A 159 -5.20 -7.37 -4.24
N PHE A 160 -6.06 -7.77 -3.32
CA PHE A 160 -6.61 -6.91 -2.28
C PHE A 160 -6.39 -7.51 -0.88
N ILE A 161 -6.11 -6.67 0.10
CA ILE A 161 -6.03 -7.05 1.52
C ILE A 161 -6.94 -6.10 2.32
N ALA A 162 -7.91 -6.67 3.03
CA ALA A 162 -8.79 -5.95 3.95
C ALA A 162 -8.39 -6.23 5.40
N ASN A 163 -8.39 -5.20 6.25
CA ASN A 163 -8.09 -5.32 7.69
C ASN A 163 -9.34 -4.94 8.51
N PRO A 164 -10.40 -5.77 8.51
CA PRO A 164 -11.73 -5.35 8.97
C PRO A 164 -11.77 -4.91 10.44
N LEU A 165 -11.01 -5.57 11.33
CA LEU A 165 -10.95 -5.18 12.75
C LEU A 165 -10.28 -3.81 12.97
N VAL A 166 -9.28 -3.48 12.15
CA VAL A 166 -8.61 -2.18 12.21
C VAL A 166 -9.47 -1.13 11.56
N ASN A 167 -10.00 -1.40 10.36
CA ASN A 167 -10.77 -0.41 9.61
C ASN A 167 -12.09 -0.06 10.33
N ILE A 168 -12.80 -1.00 10.97
CA ILE A 168 -14.01 -0.68 11.75
C ILE A 168 -13.72 0.24 12.96
N HIS A 169 -12.48 0.23 13.47
CA HIS A 169 -12.05 1.09 14.57
C HIS A 169 -11.59 2.49 14.11
N LEU A 170 -11.00 2.58 12.91
CA LEU A 170 -10.41 3.80 12.37
C LEU A 170 -11.36 4.61 11.49
N GLN A 171 -12.21 3.94 10.71
CA GLN A 171 -13.13 4.57 9.77
C GLN A 171 -14.44 4.99 10.45
N GLY A 172 -15.21 5.88 9.82
CA GLY A 172 -16.44 6.46 10.37
C GLY A 172 -16.22 7.39 11.57
N ARG A 173 -14.98 7.78 11.86
CA ARG A 173 -14.64 8.71 12.96
C ARG A 173 -15.13 10.13 12.71
N PHE A 174 -15.22 10.52 11.44
CA PHE A 174 -15.70 11.83 11.01
C PHE A 174 -17.17 11.83 10.59
N ASP A 175 -17.83 10.67 10.62
CA ASP A 175 -19.25 10.54 10.30
C ASP A 175 -20.15 10.99 11.44
N THR A 176 -21.29 11.56 11.07
CA THR A 176 -22.48 11.63 11.91
C THR A 176 -23.28 10.32 11.82
N TYR A 177 -24.30 10.15 12.66
CA TYR A 177 -25.15 8.94 12.58
C TYR A 177 -26.09 9.00 11.37
N PRO A 178 -26.28 7.89 10.63
CA PRO A 178 -25.66 6.57 10.82
C PRO A 178 -24.19 6.52 10.35
N LYS A 179 -23.32 5.88 11.14
CA LYS A 179 -21.89 5.74 10.81
C LYS A 179 -21.63 4.60 9.84
N ARG A 180 -20.75 4.84 8.86
CA ARG A 180 -20.31 3.81 7.93
C ARG A 180 -19.35 2.81 8.60
N ARG A 181 -19.21 1.63 8.00
CA ARG A 181 -18.29 0.58 8.49
C ARG A 181 -16.86 0.75 7.98
N GLY A 182 -16.70 1.38 6.80
CA GLY A 182 -15.39 1.65 6.20
C GLY A 182 -14.57 0.40 5.90
N VAL A 183 -15.23 -0.69 5.48
CA VAL A 183 -14.56 -1.95 5.10
C VAL A 183 -14.45 -2.00 3.58
N THR A 184 -13.33 -2.52 3.07
CA THR A 184 -13.11 -2.81 1.64
C THR A 184 -14.35 -3.45 1.00
N ALA A 185 -14.81 -2.90 -0.12
CA ALA A 185 -16.01 -3.33 -0.84
C ALA A 185 -15.68 -4.23 -2.04
#